data_AF-Q4T6M0-F1
#
_entry.id   AF-Q4T6M0-F1
#
_cell.length_a   1.000
_cell.length_b   1.000
_cell.length_c   1.000
_cell.angle_alpha   90.00
_cell.angle_beta   90.00
_cell.angle_gamma   90.00
#
_symmetry.space_group_name_H-M   'P 1'
#
loop_
_entity.id
_entity.type
_entity.pdbx_description
1 polymer ?
#
loop_
_entity_poly.entity_id
_entity_poly.type
_entity_poly.pdbx_seq_one_letter_code
_entity_poly.pdbx_strand_id
1 'polypeptide(L)'
;MSGVALCPLLLCVLLLACQHSSSFWIVNVVFPPKARPQQAPNNNTPPVVIVPGNLGNRLEAKLDKPNLVHWLCYKKTNWFTLWIDLNMLMPIGVDCWIDNMRLVYNRTSRRSSNSPGVQVRVPGFGQTYPIEFLDSSRLAGYFHTMVQQLVNMGYTRNETVRGAPYDWRLAPSENDGISMISNIKIRDVQRMTTTNPWMLPSDKIWPRDHVFISTPTFNYTHQDYYRLFTDIDYEDGWYMWEDTKNLTGDLVPPGVEVWCMYGVGLPTAVTHVYDHVFPTLTQWTLLMLMGMTLWTASAWASANAGLGSRTSQFI
;
A
#
# COMPACT_ATOMS: atom_id res chain seq x y z
N MET A 1 -19.76 -1.16 62.49
CA MET A 1 -19.60 -1.32 61.03
C MET A 1 -18.74 -0.18 60.56
N SER A 2 -17.45 -0.43 60.32
CA SER A 2 -16.45 0.64 60.13
C SER A 2 -16.00 0.64 58.68
N GLY A 3 -16.42 1.63 57.90
CA GLY A 3 -16.03 1.77 56.51
C GLY A 3 -14.56 2.20 56.39
N VAL A 4 -13.77 1.45 55.62
CA VAL A 4 -12.38 1.82 55.33
C VAL A 4 -12.38 2.93 54.28
N ALA A 5 -12.06 4.15 54.70
CA ALA A 5 -11.84 5.27 53.79
C ALA A 5 -10.52 5.04 53.02
N LEU A 6 -10.62 4.65 51.75
CA LEU A 6 -9.48 4.56 50.84
C LEU A 6 -8.89 5.96 50.63
N CYS A 7 -7.65 6.14 51.09
CA CYS A 7 -6.94 7.42 51.02
C CYS A 7 -6.74 7.85 49.55
N PRO A 8 -7.04 9.11 49.17
CA PRO A 8 -6.92 9.56 47.77
C PRO A 8 -5.48 9.49 47.23
N LEU A 9 -4.47 9.55 48.10
CA LEU A 9 -3.07 9.29 47.74
C LEU A 9 -2.86 7.85 47.24
N LEU A 10 -3.54 6.86 47.83
CA LEU A 10 -3.46 5.47 47.39
C LEU A 10 -4.09 5.28 46.01
N LEU A 11 -5.20 5.99 45.74
CA LEU A 11 -5.85 6.00 44.43
C LEU A 11 -4.97 6.66 43.36
N CYS A 12 -4.33 7.79 43.67
CA CYS A 12 -3.37 8.44 42.77
C CYS A 12 -2.14 7.58 42.50
N VAL A 13 -1.59 6.88 43.50
CA VAL A 13 -0.45 5.96 43.31
C VAL A 13 -0.85 4.76 42.45
N LEU A 14 -2.05 4.19 42.64
CA LEU A 14 -2.58 3.13 41.77
C LEU A 14 -2.78 3.62 40.32
N LEU A 15 -3.30 4.82 40.12
CA LEU A 15 -3.48 5.41 38.78
C LEU A 15 -2.14 5.71 38.09
N LEU A 16 -1.14 6.19 38.83
CA LEU A 16 0.23 6.39 38.33
C LEU A 16 0.94 5.05 38.03
N ALA A 17 0.73 4.02 38.86
CA ALA A 17 1.25 2.68 38.57
C ALA A 17 0.63 2.07 37.30
N CYS A 18 -0.66 2.32 37.04
CA CYS A 18 -1.33 1.90 35.80
C CYS A 18 -0.78 2.60 34.54
N GLN A 19 -0.12 3.76 34.64
CA GLN A 19 0.51 4.42 33.47
C GLN A 19 1.70 3.67 32.88
N HIS A 20 2.27 2.69 33.62
CA HIS A 20 3.31 1.80 33.10
C HIS A 20 2.77 0.59 32.32
N SER A 21 1.45 0.44 32.18
CA SER A 21 0.87 -0.55 31.28
C SER A 21 1.00 -0.12 29.81
N SER A 22 1.28 -1.08 28.92
CA SER A 22 1.45 -0.86 27.47
C SER A 22 0.15 -0.42 26.74
N SER A 23 -0.95 -0.24 27.48
CA SER A 23 -2.28 0.05 26.95
C SER A 23 -2.56 1.53 26.68
N PHE A 24 -1.66 2.46 27.06
CA PHE A 24 -1.88 3.91 26.92
C PHE A 24 -1.50 4.52 25.55
N TRP A 25 -1.15 3.71 24.55
CA TRP A 25 -0.79 4.19 23.21
C TRP A 25 -1.88 5.05 22.55
N ILE A 26 -3.16 4.75 22.79
CA ILE A 26 -4.30 5.53 22.28
C ILE A 26 -4.23 6.99 22.74
N VAL A 27 -3.78 7.26 23.97
CA VAL A 27 -3.61 8.64 24.47
C VAL A 27 -2.46 9.34 23.75
N ASN A 28 -1.37 8.65 23.41
CA ASN A 28 -0.29 9.24 22.59
C ASN A 28 -0.70 9.47 21.12
N VAL A 29 -1.72 8.77 20.63
CA VAL A 29 -2.29 8.97 19.27
C VAL A 29 -3.29 10.12 19.25
N VAL A 30 -4.19 10.21 20.24
CA VAL A 30 -5.22 11.25 20.35
C VAL A 30 -4.65 12.57 20.90
N PHE A 31 -3.67 12.49 21.80
CA PHE A 31 -3.00 13.60 22.46
C PHE A 31 -1.47 13.41 22.37
N PRO A 32 -0.86 13.66 21.18
CA PRO A 32 0.58 13.52 21.03
C PRO A 32 1.34 14.39 22.05
N PRO A 33 2.36 13.86 22.73
CA PRO A 33 3.13 14.62 23.70
C PRO A 33 3.75 15.84 23.03
N LYS A 34 3.68 17.01 23.70
CA LYS A 34 4.26 18.25 23.16
C LYS A 34 5.74 18.03 22.86
N ALA A 35 6.14 18.35 21.63
CA ALA A 35 7.53 18.27 21.20
C ALA A 35 8.44 19.07 22.14
N ARG A 36 9.64 18.53 22.39
CA ARG A 36 10.68 19.25 23.14
C ARG A 36 11.02 20.56 22.41
N PRO A 37 11.45 21.64 23.10
CA PRO A 37 11.70 22.92 22.47
C PRO A 37 12.67 22.80 21.29
N GLN A 38 12.38 23.55 20.21
CA GLN A 38 13.12 23.50 18.96
C GLN A 38 14.61 23.75 19.20
N GLN A 39 15.44 22.80 18.80
CA GLN A 39 16.87 23.05 18.59
C GLN A 39 17.00 23.92 17.34
N ALA A 40 17.83 24.96 17.38
CA ALA A 40 17.97 25.90 16.27
C ALA A 40 18.36 25.16 14.98
N PRO A 41 17.85 25.57 13.80
CA PRO A 41 18.13 24.89 12.54
C PRO A 41 19.64 24.94 12.27
N ASN A 42 20.27 23.77 12.37
CA ASN A 42 21.69 23.61 12.08
C ASN A 42 21.83 23.35 10.58
N ASN A 43 22.65 24.13 9.87
CA ASN A 43 22.79 24.10 8.41
C ASN A 43 23.38 22.78 7.84
N ASN A 44 23.56 21.76 8.68
CA ASN A 44 24.13 20.45 8.37
C ASN A 44 23.10 19.30 8.32
N THR A 45 21.79 19.57 8.31
CA THR A 45 20.80 18.49 8.15
C THR A 45 20.83 17.93 6.72
N PRO A 46 21.08 16.62 6.51
CA PRO A 46 21.11 16.04 5.17
C PRO A 46 19.69 16.07 4.55
N PRO A 47 19.54 16.40 3.26
CA PRO A 47 18.23 16.44 2.62
C PRO A 47 17.64 15.03 2.50
N VAL A 48 16.33 14.92 2.75
CA VAL A 48 15.57 13.66 2.71
C VAL A 48 14.58 13.68 1.54
N VAL A 49 14.68 12.68 0.66
CA VAL A 49 13.71 12.42 -0.40
C VAL A 49 12.92 11.16 -0.05
N ILE A 50 11.59 11.28 -0.01
CA ILE A 50 10.69 10.18 0.30
C ILE A 50 10.07 9.68 -1.01
N VAL A 51 10.48 8.49 -1.44
CA VAL A 51 9.79 7.73 -2.50
C VAL A 51 8.71 6.87 -1.81
N PRO A 52 7.43 7.00 -2.18
CA PRO A 52 6.38 6.19 -1.57
C PRO A 52 6.41 4.72 -2.02
N GLY A 53 5.71 3.85 -1.31
CA GLY A 53 5.26 2.56 -1.85
C GLY A 53 3.95 2.71 -2.63
N ASN A 54 3.23 1.61 -2.88
CA ASN A 54 1.99 1.75 -3.65
C ASN A 54 1.02 2.71 -3.00
N LEU A 55 0.25 3.43 -3.84
CA LEU A 55 -0.89 4.24 -3.41
C LEU A 55 -0.51 5.34 -2.45
N GLY A 56 0.77 5.40 -2.08
CA GLY A 56 1.38 6.27 -1.12
C GLY A 56 1.56 7.67 -1.68
N ASN A 57 1.13 7.90 -2.92
CA ASN A 57 0.84 9.22 -3.45
C ASN A 57 -0.51 9.28 -4.15
N ARG A 58 -1.09 10.48 -4.13
CA ARG A 58 -2.26 10.83 -4.94
C ARG A 58 -2.00 10.67 -6.43
N LEU A 59 -3.08 10.46 -7.17
CA LEU A 59 -3.14 10.64 -8.61
C LEU A 59 -4.27 11.63 -8.95
N GLU A 60 -4.10 12.39 -10.02
CA GLU A 60 -5.14 13.25 -10.57
C GLU A 60 -5.49 12.81 -11.99
N ALA A 61 -6.79 12.89 -12.34
CA ALA A 61 -7.27 12.59 -13.68
C ALA A 61 -8.01 13.78 -14.31
N LYS A 62 -8.04 13.79 -15.64
CA LYS A 62 -8.90 14.63 -16.47
C LYS A 62 -9.58 13.76 -17.52
N LEU A 63 -10.90 13.88 -17.64
CA LEU A 63 -11.73 13.06 -18.53
C LEU A 63 -12.20 13.85 -19.75
N ASP A 64 -12.20 13.17 -20.89
CA ASP A 64 -12.89 13.52 -22.14
C ASP A 64 -13.23 12.22 -22.89
N LYS A 65 -14.03 11.37 -22.23
CA LYS A 65 -14.25 9.96 -22.64
C LYS A 65 -15.20 9.86 -23.83
N PRO A 66 -14.96 8.97 -24.81
CA PRO A 66 -15.89 8.77 -25.92
C PRO A 66 -17.22 8.12 -25.45
N ASN A 67 -17.10 7.08 -24.63
CA ASN A 67 -18.20 6.24 -24.12
C ASN A 67 -18.14 6.15 -22.59
N LEU A 68 -19.22 5.68 -21.97
CA LEU A 68 -19.36 5.49 -20.52
C LEU A 68 -19.78 4.04 -20.23
N VAL A 69 -19.24 3.44 -19.16
CA VAL A 69 -19.67 2.12 -18.67
C VAL A 69 -21.03 2.17 -17.95
N HIS A 70 -21.35 3.30 -17.32
CA HIS A 70 -22.62 3.52 -16.62
C HIS A 70 -23.07 4.99 -16.76
N TRP A 71 -24.38 5.23 -16.75
CA TRP A 71 -24.96 6.56 -17.00
C TRP A 71 -24.61 7.61 -15.92
N LEU A 72 -24.23 7.15 -14.72
CA LEU A 72 -23.81 8.02 -13.61
C LEU A 72 -22.34 8.49 -13.75
N CYS A 73 -21.56 7.94 -14.68
CA CYS A 73 -20.14 8.27 -14.84
C CYS A 73 -19.95 9.63 -15.55
N TYR A 74 -19.03 10.46 -15.05
CA TYR A 74 -18.68 11.72 -15.71
C TYR A 74 -17.98 11.49 -17.06
N LYS A 75 -18.51 12.11 -18.12
CA LYS A 75 -17.92 12.05 -19.47
C LYS A 75 -16.74 13.01 -19.64
N LYS A 76 -16.84 14.21 -19.08
CA LYS A 76 -15.85 15.28 -19.24
C LYS A 76 -15.64 16.03 -17.93
N THR A 77 -14.39 16.26 -17.54
CA THR A 77 -14.04 16.93 -16.28
C THR A 77 -12.83 17.85 -16.45
N ASN A 78 -12.61 18.73 -15.47
CA ASN A 78 -11.29 19.29 -15.20
C ASN A 78 -10.44 18.28 -14.41
N TRP A 79 -9.22 18.68 -14.02
CA TRP A 79 -8.39 17.88 -13.12
C TRP A 79 -9.09 17.67 -11.76
N PHE A 80 -9.19 16.41 -11.34
CA PHE A 80 -9.74 16.01 -10.04
C PHE A 80 -8.88 14.89 -9.44
N THR A 81 -8.98 14.67 -8.13
CA THR A 81 -8.28 13.58 -7.43
C THR A 81 -8.86 12.22 -7.85
N LEU A 82 -8.07 11.43 -8.59
CA LEU A 82 -8.39 10.05 -8.98
C LEU A 82 -8.12 9.06 -7.84
N TRP A 83 -7.17 9.40 -6.95
CA TRP A 83 -6.77 8.59 -5.81
C TRP A 83 -6.27 9.48 -4.66
N ILE A 84 -6.78 9.37 -3.43
CA ILE A 84 -8.03 8.71 -3.00
C ILE A 84 -9.16 9.75 -2.98
N ASP A 85 -10.26 9.45 -3.68
CA ASP A 85 -11.55 10.10 -3.44
C ASP A 85 -12.49 9.12 -2.75
N LEU A 86 -12.88 9.43 -1.51
CA LEU A 86 -13.74 8.58 -0.69
C LEU A 86 -15.15 8.43 -1.27
N ASN A 87 -15.60 9.38 -2.09
CA ASN A 87 -16.90 9.29 -2.78
C ASN A 87 -16.93 8.15 -3.82
N MET A 88 -15.77 7.72 -4.31
CA MET A 88 -15.64 6.62 -5.28
C MET A 88 -15.79 5.24 -4.65
N LEU A 89 -15.78 5.14 -3.31
CA LEU A 89 -16.02 3.89 -2.57
C LEU A 89 -17.52 3.54 -2.44
N MET A 90 -18.43 4.39 -2.96
CA MET A 90 -19.84 4.03 -3.06
C MET A 90 -20.06 2.97 -4.16
N PRO A 91 -21.01 2.01 -4.00
CA PRO A 91 -21.18 0.87 -4.91
C PRO A 91 -21.31 1.21 -6.40
N ILE A 92 -21.91 2.36 -6.74
CA ILE A 92 -22.11 2.82 -8.13
C ILE A 92 -20.89 3.61 -8.65
N GLY A 93 -20.06 4.15 -7.76
CA GLY A 93 -18.86 4.92 -8.11
C GLY A 93 -17.67 4.04 -8.52
N VAL A 94 -17.62 2.79 -8.04
CA VAL A 94 -16.53 1.85 -8.27
C VAL A 94 -16.36 1.53 -9.76
N ASP A 95 -17.43 1.28 -10.51
CA ASP A 95 -17.34 0.97 -11.96
C ASP A 95 -16.79 2.16 -12.77
N CYS A 96 -17.26 3.38 -12.45
CA CYS A 96 -16.76 4.60 -13.06
C CYS A 96 -15.28 4.84 -12.73
N TRP A 97 -14.87 4.52 -11.50
CA TRP A 97 -13.47 4.64 -11.09
C TRP A 97 -12.59 3.59 -11.76
N ILE A 98 -13.03 2.33 -11.85
CA ILE A 98 -12.33 1.25 -12.56
C ILE A 98 -12.06 1.63 -14.02
N ASP A 99 -13.06 2.13 -14.74
CA ASP A 99 -12.92 2.53 -16.14
C ASP A 99 -12.11 3.83 -16.34
N ASN A 100 -11.81 4.57 -15.28
CA ASN A 100 -10.90 5.72 -15.30
C ASN A 100 -9.47 5.35 -14.88
N MET A 101 -9.34 4.45 -13.91
CA MET A 101 -8.07 4.07 -13.30
C MET A 101 -7.30 3.04 -14.13
N ARG A 102 -8.02 2.20 -14.91
CA ARG A 102 -7.41 1.14 -15.72
C ARG A 102 -6.49 1.66 -16.82
N LEU A 103 -5.42 0.91 -17.05
CA LEU A 103 -4.56 1.04 -18.23
C LEU A 103 -5.01 0.06 -19.31
N VAL A 104 -4.59 0.31 -20.55
CA VAL A 104 -4.76 -0.59 -21.69
C VAL A 104 -3.36 -1.02 -22.13
N TYR A 105 -3.05 -2.31 -21.94
CA TYR A 105 -1.80 -2.91 -22.39
C TYR A 105 -1.88 -3.29 -23.88
N ASN A 106 -0.85 -2.96 -24.64
CA ASN A 106 -0.76 -3.29 -26.05
C ASN A 106 0.38 -4.31 -26.27
N ARG A 107 -0.01 -5.56 -26.57
CA ARG A 107 0.91 -6.69 -26.80
C ARG A 107 1.95 -6.41 -27.89
N THR A 108 1.63 -5.63 -28.92
CA THR A 108 2.53 -5.33 -30.05
C THR A 108 3.59 -4.31 -29.69
N SER A 109 3.23 -3.26 -28.93
CA SER A 109 4.19 -2.24 -28.48
C SER A 109 4.84 -2.56 -27.13
N ARG A 110 4.42 -3.66 -26.46
CA ARG A 110 4.81 -4.04 -25.10
C ARG A 110 4.76 -2.86 -24.12
N ARG A 111 3.67 -2.08 -24.22
CA ARG A 111 3.46 -0.84 -23.46
C ARG A 111 2.00 -0.64 -23.04
N SER A 112 1.85 0.00 -21.90
CA SER A 112 0.60 0.41 -21.27
C SER A 112 0.24 1.84 -21.68
N SER A 113 -1.05 2.12 -21.76
CA SER A 113 -1.58 3.46 -21.99
C SER A 113 -2.78 3.74 -21.08
N ASN A 114 -3.10 5.00 -20.84
CA ASN A 114 -4.33 5.34 -20.11
C ASN A 114 -5.58 4.94 -20.91
N SER A 115 -6.69 4.75 -20.21
CA SER A 115 -8.00 4.51 -20.85
C SER A 115 -8.37 5.59 -21.88
N PRO A 116 -9.12 5.26 -22.95
CA PRO A 116 -9.49 6.22 -23.99
C PRO A 116 -10.18 7.48 -23.44
N GLY A 117 -9.61 8.64 -23.72
CA GLY A 117 -10.11 9.93 -23.21
C GLY A 117 -9.78 10.21 -21.73
N VAL A 118 -8.84 9.46 -21.12
CA VAL A 118 -8.38 9.71 -19.75
C VAL A 118 -6.92 10.18 -19.78
N GLN A 119 -6.66 11.32 -19.15
CA GLN A 119 -5.31 11.80 -18.84
C GLN A 119 -5.09 11.66 -17.34
N VAL A 120 -3.99 11.04 -16.93
CA VAL A 120 -3.59 10.92 -15.52
C VAL A 120 -2.27 11.65 -15.31
N ARG A 121 -2.12 12.30 -14.15
CA ARG A 121 -0.88 12.95 -13.73
C ARG A 121 -0.62 12.71 -12.24
N VAL A 122 0.65 12.83 -11.88
CA VAL A 122 1.12 12.78 -10.50
C VAL A 122 1.25 14.22 -9.97
N PRO A 123 0.45 14.63 -8.97
CA PRO A 123 0.54 15.98 -8.42
C PRO A 123 1.66 16.10 -7.38
N GLY A 124 2.17 17.32 -7.19
CA GLY A 124 3.02 17.66 -6.04
C GLY A 124 4.41 17.02 -6.00
N PHE A 125 5.03 16.76 -7.16
CA PHE A 125 6.45 16.35 -7.21
C PHE A 125 7.34 17.36 -6.47
N GLY A 126 8.24 16.87 -5.61
CA GLY A 126 9.07 17.69 -4.74
C GLY A 126 8.37 18.21 -3.49
N GLN A 127 7.05 18.04 -3.37
CA GLN A 127 6.25 18.45 -2.21
C GLN A 127 5.87 17.25 -1.33
N THR A 128 5.54 17.50 -0.06
CA THR A 128 5.18 16.43 0.89
C THR A 128 3.67 16.16 0.97
N TYR A 129 2.81 17.10 0.62
CA TYR A 129 1.36 16.92 0.74
C TYR A 129 0.75 15.70 -0.01
N PRO A 130 1.21 15.28 -1.21
CA PRO A 130 0.55 14.17 -1.91
C PRO A 130 0.91 12.81 -1.29
N ILE A 131 1.97 12.74 -0.48
CA ILE A 131 2.44 11.53 0.22
C ILE A 131 2.09 11.51 1.71
N GLU A 132 1.91 12.69 2.34
CA GLU A 132 1.47 12.77 3.74
C GLU A 132 0.02 12.32 3.93
N PHE A 133 -0.87 12.76 3.05
CA PHE A 133 -2.30 12.41 3.06
C PHE A 133 -2.75 12.02 1.67
N LEU A 134 -3.43 10.88 1.55
CA LEU A 134 -3.87 10.33 0.27
C LEU A 134 -5.20 10.93 -0.21
N ASP A 135 -5.96 11.57 0.67
CA ASP A 135 -7.26 12.18 0.37
C ASP A 135 -7.26 13.69 0.60
N SER A 136 -8.16 14.41 -0.08
CA SER A 136 -8.27 15.87 0.05
C SER A 136 -8.78 16.34 1.42
N SER A 137 -9.46 15.48 2.18
CA SER A 137 -10.00 15.79 3.52
C SER A 137 -9.00 15.52 4.66
N ARG A 138 -7.80 15.00 4.35
CA ARG A 138 -6.73 14.64 5.32
C ARG A 138 -7.13 13.57 6.35
N LEU A 139 -7.96 12.61 5.93
CA LEU A 139 -8.41 11.48 6.75
C LEU A 139 -7.49 10.25 6.58
N ALA A 140 -6.96 10.03 5.38
CA ALA A 140 -6.07 8.93 5.02
C ALA A 140 -4.59 9.37 5.12
N GLY A 141 -4.11 9.53 6.36
CA GLY A 141 -2.71 9.82 6.64
C GLY A 141 -1.80 8.62 6.33
N TYR A 142 -0.75 8.84 5.55
CA TYR A 142 0.27 7.85 5.22
C TYR A 142 1.63 8.27 5.76
N PHE A 143 2.41 9.08 5.03
CA PHE A 143 3.68 9.59 5.56
C PHE A 143 3.56 10.76 6.55
N HIS A 144 2.35 11.23 6.85
CA HIS A 144 2.13 12.39 7.72
C HIS A 144 2.90 12.30 9.05
N THR A 145 2.78 11.17 9.76
CA THR A 145 3.46 10.97 11.04
C THR A 145 4.99 11.05 10.90
N MET A 146 5.55 10.43 9.85
CA MET A 146 7.00 10.44 9.61
C MET A 146 7.51 11.84 9.25
N VAL A 147 6.82 12.55 8.34
CA VAL A 147 7.17 13.93 7.97
C VAL A 147 6.98 14.87 9.16
N GLN A 148 5.98 14.66 10.01
CA GLN A 148 5.79 15.46 11.20
C GLN A 148 6.91 15.24 12.24
N GLN A 149 7.43 14.01 12.40
CA GLN A 149 8.60 13.77 13.25
C GLN A 149 9.87 14.41 12.66
N LEU A 150 10.10 14.33 11.35
CA LEU A 150 11.19 15.05 10.69
C LEU A 150 11.09 16.57 10.95
N VAL A 151 9.89 17.15 10.82
CA VAL A 151 9.66 18.58 11.09
C VAL A 151 9.88 18.93 12.57
N ASN A 152 9.50 18.06 13.51
CA ASN A 152 9.79 18.22 14.92
C ASN A 152 11.31 18.19 15.21
N MET A 153 12.11 17.51 14.37
CA MET A 153 13.57 17.47 14.42
C MET A 153 14.26 18.61 13.62
N GLY A 154 13.50 19.57 13.10
CA GLY A 154 14.02 20.76 12.41
C GLY A 154 14.03 20.70 10.89
N TYR A 155 13.39 19.71 10.25
CA TYR A 155 13.23 19.69 8.80
C TYR A 155 12.12 20.64 8.33
N THR A 156 12.27 21.20 7.12
CA THR A 156 11.27 22.03 6.46
C THR A 156 10.64 21.30 5.28
N ARG A 157 9.31 21.17 5.29
CA ARG A 157 8.51 20.56 4.21
C ARG A 157 8.78 21.26 2.88
N ASN A 158 8.92 20.48 1.81
CA ASN A 158 9.20 20.92 0.44
C ASN A 158 10.59 21.52 0.21
N GLU A 159 11.41 21.65 1.27
CA GLU A 159 12.78 22.18 1.21
C GLU A 159 13.81 21.09 1.53
N THR A 160 13.98 20.75 2.81
CA THR A 160 14.92 19.73 3.29
C THR A 160 14.28 18.34 3.37
N VAL A 161 12.94 18.24 3.44
CA VAL A 161 12.20 16.99 3.21
C VAL A 161 11.25 17.15 2.03
N ARG A 162 11.37 16.28 1.03
CA ARG A 162 10.62 16.32 -0.24
C ARG A 162 10.02 14.96 -0.59
N GLY A 163 8.85 14.95 -1.22
CA GLY A 163 8.27 13.75 -1.80
C GLY A 163 8.67 13.56 -3.26
N ALA A 164 8.91 12.32 -3.66
CA ALA A 164 9.07 11.88 -5.05
C ALA A 164 7.91 10.94 -5.43
N PRO A 165 6.67 11.46 -5.54
CA PRO A 165 5.51 10.68 -5.98
C PRO A 165 5.65 10.26 -7.45
N TYR A 166 5.05 9.13 -7.83
CA TYR A 166 5.11 8.58 -9.19
C TYR A 166 3.77 7.94 -9.62
N ASP A 167 3.62 7.56 -10.89
CA ASP A 167 2.43 6.82 -11.32
C ASP A 167 2.62 5.34 -10.99
N TRP A 168 2.19 4.98 -9.79
CA TRP A 168 2.41 3.66 -9.21
C TRP A 168 1.72 2.52 -9.98
N ARG A 169 0.81 2.84 -10.92
CA ARG A 169 0.16 1.86 -11.81
C ARG A 169 1.12 1.27 -12.85
N LEU A 170 2.22 1.96 -13.13
CA LEU A 170 3.18 1.64 -14.18
C LEU A 170 4.44 0.96 -13.60
N ALA A 171 4.96 -0.03 -14.32
CA ALA A 171 6.25 -0.64 -14.02
C ALA A 171 7.42 0.36 -14.24
N PRO A 172 8.61 0.11 -13.66
CA PRO A 172 9.79 0.98 -13.82
C PRO A 172 10.20 1.28 -15.26
N SER A 173 9.94 0.36 -16.20
CA SER A 173 10.21 0.52 -17.63
C SER A 173 9.28 1.50 -18.35
N GLU A 174 8.19 1.92 -17.71
CA GLU A 174 7.16 2.80 -18.27
C GLU A 174 7.01 4.12 -17.49
N ASN A 175 7.54 4.17 -16.26
CA ASN A 175 7.70 5.41 -15.50
C ASN A 175 9.01 6.10 -15.92
N ASP A 176 8.97 6.89 -16.99
CA ASP A 176 10.06 7.78 -17.41
C ASP A 176 10.37 8.84 -16.32
N GLY A 177 11.17 8.45 -15.31
CA GLY A 177 11.71 9.36 -14.28
C GLY A 177 11.79 8.82 -12.85
N ILE A 178 10.94 7.86 -12.43
CA ILE A 178 10.97 7.24 -11.07
C ILE A 178 10.56 5.76 -11.14
N SER A 179 11.39 4.86 -10.64
CA SER A 179 10.98 3.50 -10.32
C SER A 179 10.45 3.41 -8.87
N MET A 180 9.30 2.74 -8.65
CA MET A 180 9.05 1.75 -7.56
C MET A 180 7.61 1.20 -7.56
N ILE A 181 7.21 0.48 -6.50
CA ILE A 181 6.39 -0.74 -6.51
C ILE A 181 4.91 -0.52 -6.08
N SER A 182 3.97 -1.46 -6.39
CA SER A 182 2.51 -1.22 -6.29
C SER A 182 1.51 -2.40 -5.99
N ASN A 183 0.64 -2.38 -4.92
CA ASN A 183 -0.66 -3.15 -4.73
C ASN A 183 -1.83 -2.39 -3.97
N ILE A 184 -3.13 -2.55 -4.36
CA ILE A 184 -4.46 -2.72 -3.63
C ILE A 184 -5.48 -3.24 -4.69
N LYS A 185 -6.74 -3.59 -4.31
CA LYS A 185 -7.92 -4.05 -5.11
C LYS A 185 -8.91 -2.93 -5.56
N ILE A 186 -9.43 -2.79 -6.79
CA ILE A 186 -8.67 -2.81 -8.05
C ILE A 186 -8.63 -4.18 -8.77
N ARG A 187 -9.51 -5.22 -8.64
CA ARG A 187 -9.27 -6.52 -9.35
C ARG A 187 -8.96 -6.40 -10.86
N ASP A 188 -9.89 -5.86 -11.65
CA ASP A 188 -9.67 -5.75 -13.10
C ASP A 188 -8.60 -4.70 -13.40
N VAL A 189 -8.54 -3.65 -12.59
CA VAL A 189 -7.48 -2.64 -12.65
C VAL A 189 -6.10 -3.21 -12.28
N GLN A 190 -6.00 -4.27 -11.47
CA GLN A 190 -4.77 -4.92 -10.97
C GLN A 190 -4.20 -5.78 -12.09
N ARG A 191 -5.11 -6.42 -12.83
CA ARG A 191 -4.87 -7.02 -14.15
C ARG A 191 -4.55 -5.98 -15.24
N MET A 192 -4.58 -4.69 -14.94
CA MET A 192 -4.24 -3.64 -15.91
C MET A 192 -3.03 -2.80 -15.48
N THR A 193 -2.56 -2.87 -14.23
CA THR A 193 -1.28 -2.27 -13.79
C THR A 193 -0.09 -3.18 -14.07
N THR A 194 0.93 -2.72 -14.80
CA THR A 194 2.16 -3.49 -15.09
C THR A 194 3.01 -3.80 -13.86
N THR A 195 2.84 -3.04 -12.77
CA THR A 195 3.58 -3.25 -11.52
C THR A 195 3.17 -4.51 -10.76
N ASN A 196 1.96 -5.05 -10.97
CA ASN A 196 1.47 -6.22 -10.22
C ASN A 196 2.10 -7.54 -10.66
N PRO A 197 2.13 -7.90 -11.97
CA PRO A 197 2.83 -9.10 -12.40
C PRO A 197 4.31 -9.05 -12.02
N TRP A 198 4.98 -7.90 -12.17
CA TRP A 198 6.40 -7.72 -11.81
C TRP A 198 6.76 -8.17 -10.37
N MET A 199 5.87 -7.99 -9.40
CA MET A 199 6.09 -8.40 -8.00
C MET A 199 5.93 -9.91 -7.74
N LEU A 200 5.58 -10.72 -8.73
CA LEU A 200 5.39 -12.15 -8.53
C LEU A 200 6.68 -12.83 -8.00
N PRO A 201 6.56 -13.81 -7.10
CA PRO A 201 7.70 -14.54 -6.54
C PRO A 201 8.70 -15.01 -7.60
N SER A 202 9.99 -14.69 -7.39
CA SER A 202 11.08 -15.06 -8.29
C SER A 202 11.78 -16.36 -7.86
N ASP A 203 12.36 -17.03 -8.85
CA ASP A 203 13.17 -18.26 -8.72
C ASP A 203 14.46 -18.05 -7.91
N LYS A 204 14.89 -16.80 -7.73
CA LYS A 204 16.07 -16.43 -6.91
C LYS A 204 15.79 -16.36 -5.41
N ILE A 205 14.53 -16.23 -5.00
CA ILE A 205 14.13 -16.13 -3.59
C ILE A 205 13.41 -17.41 -3.14
N TRP A 206 12.60 -18.00 -4.03
CA TRP A 206 11.71 -19.12 -3.67
C TRP A 206 12.15 -20.45 -4.31
N PRO A 207 12.08 -21.58 -3.58
CA PRO A 207 12.32 -22.91 -4.13
C PRO A 207 11.42 -23.23 -5.33
N ARG A 208 11.91 -24.10 -6.22
CA ARG A 208 11.22 -24.53 -7.45
C ARG A 208 9.97 -25.37 -7.18
N ASP A 209 9.98 -26.09 -6.08
CA ASP A 209 8.92 -26.95 -5.55
C ASP A 209 7.94 -26.21 -4.62
N HIS A 210 8.18 -24.92 -4.32
CA HIS A 210 7.27 -24.14 -3.49
C HIS A 210 5.96 -23.85 -4.23
N VAL A 211 4.85 -24.38 -3.69
CA VAL A 211 3.50 -24.16 -4.21
C VAL A 211 2.94 -22.87 -3.63
N PHE A 212 2.62 -21.90 -4.50
CA PHE A 212 1.99 -20.64 -4.10
C PHE A 212 0.47 -20.74 -4.05
N ILE A 213 -0.11 -21.47 -5.01
CA ILE A 213 -1.56 -21.68 -5.12
C ILE A 213 -1.80 -23.18 -5.28
N SER A 214 -2.60 -23.76 -4.39
CA SER A 214 -3.09 -25.13 -4.50
C SER A 214 -4.59 -25.10 -4.75
N THR A 215 -5.06 -25.87 -5.72
CA THR A 215 -6.48 -26.09 -6.02
C THR A 215 -6.75 -27.60 -6.06
N PRO A 216 -8.03 -28.04 -6.11
CA PRO A 216 -8.34 -29.47 -6.22
C PRO A 216 -7.89 -30.11 -7.55
N THR A 217 -7.49 -29.30 -8.54
CA THR A 217 -7.11 -29.75 -9.89
C THR A 217 -5.65 -29.51 -10.22
N PHE A 218 -4.99 -28.53 -9.61
CA PHE A 218 -3.60 -28.17 -9.93
C PHE A 218 -2.89 -27.40 -8.80
N ASN A 219 -1.57 -27.57 -8.71
CA ASN A 219 -0.70 -26.82 -7.80
C ASN A 219 0.23 -25.94 -8.64
N TYR A 220 0.13 -24.61 -8.47
CA TYR A 220 0.93 -23.64 -9.22
C TYR A 220 2.18 -23.24 -8.43
N THR A 221 3.34 -23.42 -9.07
CA THR A 221 4.64 -22.89 -8.66
C THR A 221 4.98 -21.61 -9.44
N HIS A 222 6.17 -21.03 -9.23
CA HIS A 222 6.65 -19.92 -10.06
C HIS A 222 6.95 -20.31 -11.52
N GLN A 223 7.01 -21.61 -11.84
CA GLN A 223 7.20 -22.09 -13.21
C GLN A 223 5.88 -22.10 -14.00
N ASP A 224 4.75 -22.16 -13.29
CA ASP A 224 3.43 -22.34 -13.87
C ASP A 224 2.71 -21.01 -14.16
N TYR A 225 3.40 -19.86 -14.10
CA TYR A 225 2.75 -18.55 -14.26
C TYR A 225 2.01 -18.39 -15.59
N TYR A 226 2.53 -18.92 -16.71
CA TYR A 226 1.82 -18.88 -17.99
C TYR A 226 0.45 -19.55 -17.87
N ARG A 227 0.43 -20.77 -17.31
CA ARG A 227 -0.79 -21.52 -17.05
C ARG A 227 -1.71 -20.80 -16.06
N LEU A 228 -1.15 -20.25 -14.97
CA LEU A 228 -1.93 -19.48 -13.99
C LEU A 228 -2.64 -18.29 -14.65
N PHE A 229 -1.96 -17.54 -15.52
CA PHE A 229 -2.54 -16.41 -16.23
C PHE A 229 -3.61 -16.83 -17.25
N THR A 230 -3.45 -17.98 -17.92
CA THR A 230 -4.51 -18.57 -18.76
C THR A 230 -5.70 -19.05 -17.93
N ASP A 231 -5.46 -19.84 -16.87
CA ASP A 231 -6.51 -20.47 -16.05
C ASP A 231 -7.38 -19.43 -15.30
N ILE A 232 -6.89 -18.21 -15.09
CA ILE A 232 -7.66 -17.10 -14.49
C ILE A 232 -8.26 -16.12 -15.52
N ASP A 233 -8.17 -16.39 -16.83
CA ASP A 233 -8.59 -15.50 -17.92
C ASP A 233 -7.90 -14.12 -17.87
N TYR A 234 -6.56 -14.12 -17.90
CA TYR A 234 -5.73 -12.92 -17.86
C TYR A 234 -4.35 -13.12 -18.54
N GLU A 235 -4.34 -13.54 -19.80
CA GLU A 235 -3.11 -13.77 -20.58
C GLU A 235 -2.19 -12.53 -20.67
N ASP A 236 -2.75 -11.32 -20.70
CA ASP A 236 -1.95 -10.08 -20.77
C ASP A 236 -0.97 -9.99 -19.59
N GLY A 237 -1.35 -10.51 -18.42
CA GLY A 237 -0.51 -10.55 -17.22
C GLY A 237 0.76 -11.38 -17.38
N TRP A 238 0.73 -12.42 -18.21
CA TRP A 238 1.93 -13.19 -18.54
C TRP A 238 2.93 -12.35 -19.34
N TYR A 239 2.47 -11.63 -20.37
CA TYR A 239 3.34 -10.78 -21.17
C TYR A 239 3.88 -9.60 -20.35
N MET A 240 3.03 -9.00 -19.51
CA MET A 240 3.43 -7.95 -18.56
C MET A 240 4.44 -8.47 -17.52
N TRP A 241 4.32 -9.71 -17.04
CA TRP A 241 5.35 -10.36 -16.20
C TRP A 241 6.64 -10.61 -16.97
N GLU A 242 6.54 -11.14 -18.18
CA GLU A 242 7.69 -11.47 -19.03
C GLU A 242 8.55 -10.25 -19.35
N ASP A 243 7.94 -9.09 -19.60
CA ASP A 243 8.62 -7.80 -19.80
C ASP A 243 9.35 -7.29 -18.55
N THR A 244 8.83 -7.62 -17.36
CA THR A 244 9.22 -6.95 -16.11
C THR A 244 10.07 -7.81 -15.16
N LYS A 245 9.97 -9.14 -15.23
CA LYS A 245 10.64 -10.10 -14.32
C LYS A 245 12.14 -9.88 -14.15
N ASN A 246 12.83 -9.37 -15.17
CA ASN A 246 14.27 -9.16 -15.15
C ASN A 246 14.70 -7.74 -14.70
N LEU A 247 13.78 -6.78 -14.53
CA LEU A 247 14.12 -5.36 -14.24
C LEU A 247 14.93 -5.18 -12.94
N THR A 248 14.67 -6.02 -11.94
CA THR A 248 15.41 -6.05 -10.67
C THR A 248 15.90 -7.45 -10.33
N GLY A 249 15.89 -8.37 -11.31
CA GLY A 249 16.17 -9.79 -11.10
C GLY A 249 17.57 -10.02 -10.52
N ASP A 250 18.57 -9.26 -10.96
CA ASP A 250 19.96 -9.49 -10.52
C ASP A 250 20.32 -8.94 -9.14
N LEU A 251 19.41 -8.21 -8.49
CA LEU A 251 19.57 -7.67 -7.12
C LEU A 251 20.94 -7.01 -6.89
N VAL A 252 21.46 -6.33 -7.93
CA VAL A 252 22.79 -5.72 -7.92
C VAL A 252 22.84 -4.67 -6.79
N PRO A 253 23.83 -4.73 -5.88
CA PRO A 253 23.95 -3.76 -4.80
C PRO A 253 24.03 -2.32 -5.34
N PRO A 254 23.32 -1.34 -4.76
CA PRO A 254 23.15 -0.01 -5.35
C PRO A 254 24.40 0.89 -5.27
N GLY A 255 25.54 0.39 -4.78
CA GLY A 255 26.80 1.15 -4.70
C GLY A 255 26.83 2.30 -3.69
N VAL A 256 25.82 2.40 -2.83
CA VAL A 256 25.68 3.42 -1.78
C VAL A 256 25.50 2.78 -0.41
N GLU A 257 25.55 3.57 0.66
CA GLU A 257 25.23 3.12 2.01
C GLU A 257 23.74 2.72 2.11
N VAL A 258 23.46 1.52 2.63
CA VAL A 258 22.08 0.97 2.71
C VAL A 258 21.73 0.59 4.13
N TRP A 259 20.64 1.17 4.63
CA TRP A 259 20.00 0.81 5.90
C TRP A 259 18.73 0.01 5.62
N CYS A 260 18.83 -1.32 5.62
CA CYS A 260 17.70 -2.20 5.32
C CYS A 260 16.85 -2.44 6.57
N MET A 261 15.57 -2.04 6.51
CA MET A 261 14.58 -2.23 7.58
C MET A 261 13.43 -3.09 7.07
N TYR A 262 13.12 -4.19 7.76
CA TYR A 262 12.02 -5.10 7.41
C TYR A 262 11.37 -5.71 8.66
N GLY A 263 10.09 -6.04 8.57
CA GLY A 263 9.33 -6.67 9.65
C GLY A 263 9.56 -8.19 9.70
N VAL A 264 9.61 -8.75 10.91
CA VAL A 264 9.76 -10.19 11.16
C VAL A 264 8.81 -10.65 12.27
N GLY A 265 8.58 -11.96 12.38
CA GLY A 265 7.80 -12.56 13.48
C GLY A 265 6.27 -12.46 13.35
N LEU A 266 5.74 -11.84 12.30
CA LEU A 266 4.31 -11.84 11.98
C LEU A 266 4.00 -12.91 10.92
N PRO A 267 2.96 -13.75 11.11
CA PRO A 267 2.52 -14.72 10.11
C PRO A 267 2.19 -14.02 8.79
N THR A 268 2.93 -14.35 7.74
CA THR A 268 2.73 -13.88 6.37
C THR A 268 2.34 -15.06 5.51
N ALA A 269 1.37 -14.89 4.61
CA ALA A 269 0.92 -16.00 3.78
C ALA A 269 1.96 -16.35 2.70
N VAL A 270 2.24 -17.64 2.55
CA VAL A 270 3.24 -18.20 1.62
C VAL A 270 2.64 -19.16 0.60
N THR A 271 1.50 -19.77 0.94
CA THR A 271 0.74 -20.71 0.11
C THR A 271 -0.74 -20.47 0.35
N HIS A 272 -1.54 -20.54 -0.70
CA HIS A 272 -2.99 -20.36 -0.64
C HIS A 272 -3.70 -21.57 -1.21
N VAL A 273 -4.53 -22.21 -0.37
CA VAL A 273 -5.32 -23.37 -0.75
C VAL A 273 -6.73 -22.92 -1.09
N TYR A 274 -7.20 -23.32 -2.27
CA TYR A 274 -8.54 -23.08 -2.78
C TYR A 274 -9.30 -24.40 -2.91
N ASP A 275 -10.62 -24.30 -2.83
CA ASP A 275 -11.56 -25.38 -3.11
C ASP A 275 -12.00 -25.34 -4.59
N HIS A 276 -13.13 -26.00 -4.91
CA HIS A 276 -13.69 -26.06 -6.26
C HIS A 276 -14.18 -24.70 -6.80
N VAL A 277 -14.10 -23.62 -6.02
CA VAL A 277 -14.60 -22.28 -6.35
C VAL A 277 -13.53 -21.43 -7.07
N PHE A 278 -12.35 -21.99 -7.34
CA PHE A 278 -11.31 -21.36 -8.18
C PHE A 278 -11.72 -21.32 -9.67
N PRO A 279 -11.60 -20.18 -10.39
CA PRO A 279 -11.10 -18.87 -9.97
C PRO A 279 -12.23 -17.83 -9.83
N THR A 280 -13.08 -17.91 -8.80
CA THR A 280 -14.15 -16.91 -8.56
C THR A 280 -13.93 -16.07 -7.29
N LEU A 281 -14.57 -14.90 -7.28
CA LEU A 281 -14.14 -13.68 -6.57
C LEU A 281 -14.06 -13.78 -5.03
N THR A 282 -14.87 -14.62 -4.40
CA THR A 282 -15.13 -14.57 -2.94
C THR A 282 -13.89 -14.82 -2.10
N GLN A 283 -13.07 -15.83 -2.43
CA GLN A 283 -11.85 -16.17 -1.67
C GLN A 283 -10.66 -15.25 -1.99
N TRP A 284 -10.59 -14.69 -3.20
CA TRP A 284 -9.55 -13.72 -3.58
C TRP A 284 -9.69 -12.39 -2.84
N THR A 285 -10.92 -12.02 -2.47
CA THR A 285 -11.18 -10.90 -1.56
C THR A 285 -10.44 -11.07 -0.23
N LEU A 286 -10.27 -12.31 0.26
CA LEU A 286 -9.54 -12.64 1.49
C LEU A 286 -8.02 -12.62 1.27
N LEU A 287 -7.48 -13.24 0.22
CA LEU A 287 -6.04 -13.14 -0.11
C LEU A 287 -5.57 -11.69 -0.25
N MET A 288 -6.30 -10.91 -1.04
CA MET A 288 -5.97 -9.50 -1.24
C MET A 288 -6.36 -8.65 -0.03
N LEU A 289 -7.24 -9.14 0.86
CA LEU A 289 -7.36 -8.56 2.20
C LEU A 289 -6.14 -8.91 3.05
N MET A 290 -5.42 -10.03 2.87
CA MET A 290 -4.25 -10.34 3.70
C MET A 290 -3.06 -9.38 3.46
N GLY A 291 -2.91 -8.86 2.24
CA GLY A 291 -2.05 -7.70 1.98
C GLY A 291 -2.53 -6.42 2.68
N MET A 292 -3.84 -6.28 2.91
CA MET A 292 -4.45 -5.21 3.71
C MET A 292 -4.56 -5.58 5.21
N THR A 293 -4.33 -6.84 5.61
CA THR A 293 -4.19 -7.24 7.01
C THR A 293 -2.75 -7.10 7.47
N LEU A 294 -1.79 -6.75 6.62
CA LEU A 294 -0.60 -6.05 7.10
C LEU A 294 -0.94 -4.62 7.55
N TRP A 295 -2.02 -4.00 7.06
CA TRP A 295 -2.56 -2.75 7.60
C TRP A 295 -3.44 -2.97 8.84
N THR A 296 -4.38 -3.93 8.84
CA THR A 296 -5.16 -4.20 10.06
C THR A 296 -4.34 -4.88 11.15
N ALA A 297 -3.36 -5.74 10.84
CA ALA A 297 -2.48 -6.34 11.85
C ALA A 297 -1.32 -5.44 12.27
N SER A 298 -0.88 -4.44 11.50
CA SER A 298 0.00 -3.40 12.07
C SER A 298 -0.78 -2.50 13.04
N ALA A 299 -2.03 -2.13 12.71
CA ALA A 299 -2.92 -1.42 13.63
C ALA A 299 -3.31 -2.28 14.86
N TRP A 300 -3.54 -3.58 14.69
CA TRP A 300 -3.96 -4.50 15.77
C TRP A 300 -2.79 -5.04 16.60
N ALA A 301 -1.61 -5.29 16.02
CA ALA A 301 -0.41 -5.61 16.80
C ALA A 301 0.09 -4.41 17.62
N SER A 302 -0.03 -3.19 17.07
CA SER A 302 0.17 -1.95 17.85
C SER A 302 -0.86 -1.81 19.00
N ALA A 303 -2.04 -2.41 18.86
CA ALA A 303 -3.08 -2.41 19.91
C ALA A 303 -2.94 -3.54 20.95
N ASN A 304 -2.44 -4.72 20.55
CA ASN A 304 -2.50 -5.97 21.34
C ASN A 304 -1.14 -6.59 21.71
N ALA A 305 -0.02 -5.85 21.60
CA ALA A 305 1.30 -6.28 22.08
C ALA A 305 1.44 -6.43 23.63
N GLY A 306 0.35 -6.78 24.33
CA GLY A 306 0.30 -6.97 25.78
C GLY A 306 -0.59 -8.13 26.27
N LEU A 307 -1.30 -8.85 25.38
CA LEU A 307 -2.19 -9.95 25.77
C LEU A 307 -1.72 -11.29 25.22
N GLY A 308 -0.79 -11.90 25.95
CA GLY A 308 -0.46 -13.31 25.75
C GLY A 308 -1.59 -14.20 26.28
N SER A 309 -2.18 -15.02 25.40
CA SER A 309 -3.01 -16.16 25.80
C SER A 309 -2.79 -17.32 24.82
N ARG A 310 -2.83 -18.55 25.35
CA ARG A 310 -2.56 -19.80 24.64
C ARG A 310 -3.78 -20.29 23.86
N THR A 311 -3.56 -21.37 23.09
CA THR A 311 -4.56 -22.23 22.41
C THR A 311 -5.29 -21.58 21.21
N SER A 312 -5.51 -22.27 20.09
CA SER A 312 -5.61 -23.73 19.89
C SER A 312 -4.88 -24.24 18.64
N GLN A 313 -4.55 -25.53 18.64
CA GLN A 313 -4.07 -26.29 17.48
C GLN A 313 -5.15 -26.38 16.39
N PHE A 314 -4.74 -26.44 15.12
CA PHE A 314 -5.47 -27.17 14.08
C PHE A 314 -4.51 -27.99 13.23
N ILE A 315 -5.03 -29.12 12.75
CA ILE A 315 -4.41 -30.13 11.88
C ILE A 315 -4.41 -29.63 10.44
#